data_AF-A0A9X3XQR8-F1
#
_entry.id   AF-A0A9X3XQR8-F1
#
_cell.length_a   1.000
_cell.length_b   1.000
_cell.length_c   1.000
_cell.angle_alpha   90.00
_cell.angle_beta   90.00
_cell.angle_gamma   90.00
#
_symmetry.space_group_name_H-M   'P 1'
#
loop_
_entity.id
_entity.type
_entity.pdbx_description
1 polymer ?
#
loop_
_entity_poly.entity_id
_entity_poly.type
_entity_poly.pdbx_seq_one_letter_code
_entity_poly.pdbx_strand_id
1 'polypeptide(L)' 'MIIIAWIVLILNALVVLITFPGVFTDKTTSDRVANFISCIGGILSLILSIYIIRL' A
#
# COMPACT_ATOMS: atom_id res chain seq x y z
N MET A 1 4.59 -13.45 -15.46
CA MET A 1 5.01 -12.38 -14.53
C MET A 1 4.01 -11.23 -14.47
N ILE A 2 3.49 -10.76 -15.60
CA ILE A 2 2.50 -9.66 -15.65
C ILE A 2 1.24 -9.93 -14.80
N ILE A 3 0.69 -11.16 -14.85
CA ILE A 3 -0.48 -11.55 -14.02
C ILE A 3 -0.18 -11.40 -12.51
N ILE A 4 1.02 -11.77 -12.07
CA ILE A 4 1.43 -11.63 -10.66
C ILE A 4 1.50 -10.16 -10.28
N ALA A 5 2.04 -9.29 -11.16
CA ALA A 5 2.08 -7.85 -10.91
C ALA A 5 0.68 -7.23 -10.78
N TRP A 6 -0.31 -7.70 -11.54
CA TRP A 6 -1.72 -7.29 -11.37
C TRP A 6 -2.30 -7.71 -10.02
N ILE A 7 -2.03 -8.93 -9.56
CA ILE A 7 -2.49 -9.41 -8.25
C ILE A 7 -1.86 -8.58 -7.13
N VAL A 8 -0.54 -8.36 -7.21
CA VAL A 8 0.20 -7.54 -6.23
C VAL A 8 -0.33 -6.11 -6.21
N LEU A 9 -0.66 -5.55 -7.37
CA LEU A 9 -1.25 -4.22 -7.48
C LEU A 9 -2.59 -4.13 -6.75
N ILE A 10 -3.52 -5.06 -7.01
CA ILE A 10 -4.84 -5.05 -6.40
C ILE A 10 -4.76 -5.22 -4.87
N LEU A 11 -3.94 -6.16 -4.40
CA LEU A 11 -3.78 -6.42 -2.97
C LEU A 11 -3.19 -5.22 -2.23
N ASN A 12 -2.14 -4.60 -2.77
CA ASN A 12 -1.53 -3.42 -2.13
C ASN A 12 -2.46 -2.21 -2.18
N ALA A 13 -3.27 -2.04 -3.24
CA ALA A 13 -4.27 -0.97 -3.30
C ALA A 13 -5.30 -1.10 -2.17
N LEU A 14 -5.79 -2.32 -1.93
CA LEU A 14 -6.69 -2.62 -0.81
C LEU A 14 -6.05 -2.34 0.54
N VAL A 15 -4.80 -2.77 0.75
CA VAL A 15 -4.07 -2.52 2.01
C VAL A 15 -3.89 -1.02 2.26
N VAL A 16 -3.51 -0.24 1.25
CA VAL A 16 -3.37 1.22 1.36
C VAL A 16 -4.72 1.85 1.71
N LEU A 17 -5.81 1.44 1.06
CA LEU A 17 -7.15 1.97 1.34
C LEU A 17 -7.60 1.70 2.78
N ILE A 18 -7.26 0.53 3.34
CA ILE A 18 -7.62 0.17 4.71
C ILE A 18 -6.74 0.88 5.74
N THR A 19 -5.44 1.01 5.48
CA THR A 19 -4.48 1.58 6.44
C THR A 19 -4.46 3.11 6.44
N PHE A 20 -4.84 3.75 5.32
CA PHE A 20 -4.79 5.20 5.16
C PHE A 20 -5.64 5.97 6.19
N PRO A 21 -6.91 5.61 6.46
CA PRO A 21 -7.68 6.25 7.52
C PRO A 21 -7.01 6.11 8.90
N GLY A 22 -6.42 4.94 9.17
CA GLY A 22 -5.73 4.62 10.43
C GLY A 22 -4.58 5.58 10.78
N VAL A 23 -3.96 6.21 9.77
CA VAL A 23 -2.94 7.26 9.99
C VAL A 23 -3.50 8.44 10.79
N PHE A 24 -4.78 8.73 10.63
CA PHE A 24 -5.44 9.88 11.25
C PHE A 24 -6.35 9.48 12.42
N THR A 25 -6.93 8.28 12.37
CA THR A 25 -7.97 7.86 13.32
C THR A 25 -7.45 7.06 14.50
N ASP A 26 -6.27 6.44 14.41
CA ASP A 26 -5.80 5.56 15.47
C ASP A 26 -5.45 6.31 16.75
N LYS A 27 -5.54 5.61 17.89
CA LYS A 27 -5.50 6.23 19.22
C LYS A 27 -4.08 6.61 19.65
N THR A 28 -3.08 5.84 19.25
CA THR A 28 -1.69 6.07 19.67
C THR A 28 -0.87 6.62 18.51
N THR A 29 0.14 7.44 18.85
CA THR A 29 1.10 7.94 17.86
C THR A 29 1.87 6.78 17.19
N SER A 30 2.16 5.72 17.94
CA SER A 30 2.85 4.53 17.41
C SER A 30 2.03 3.86 16.32
N ASP A 31 0.73 3.66 16.54
CA ASP A 31 -0.16 3.02 15.55
C ASP A 31 -0.32 3.88 14.30
N ARG A 32 -0.46 5.20 14.47
CA ARG A 32 -0.52 6.16 13.35
C ARG A 32 0.74 6.11 12.49
N VAL A 33 1.91 6.06 13.13
CA VAL A 33 3.20 5.96 12.44
C VAL A 33 3.35 4.60 11.74
N ALA A 34 2.92 3.51 12.37
CA ALA A 34 2.91 2.19 11.75
C ALA A 34 2.02 2.16 10.49
N ASN A 35 0.80 2.71 10.58
CA ASN A 35 -0.11 2.85 9.45
C ASN A 35 0.48 3.73 8.34
N PHE A 36 1.18 4.82 8.71
CA PHE A 36 1.83 5.70 7.75
C PHE A 36 2.94 4.99 6.97
N ILE A 37 3.78 4.22 7.67
CA ILE A 37 4.83 3.41 7.05
C ILE A 37 4.22 2.34 6.13
N SER A 38 3.16 1.65 6.57
CA SER A 38 2.43 0.68 5.75
C SER A 38 1.83 1.32 4.48
N CYS A 39 1.26 2.52 4.60
CA CYS A 39 0.75 3.27 3.45
C CYS A 39 1.85 3.61 2.45
N ILE A 40 2.99 4.13 2.91
CA ILE A 40 4.13 4.44 2.02
C ILE A 40 4.63 3.17 1.33
N GLY A 41 4.82 2.08 2.09
CA GLY A 41 5.27 0.80 1.53
C GLY A 41 4.31 0.25 0.47
N GLY A 42 3.00 0.36 0.72
CA GLY A 42 1.96 -0.02 -0.24
C GLY A 42 2.00 0.85 -1.51
N ILE A 43 2.15 2.17 -1.38
CA ILE A 43 2.26 3.10 -2.52
C ILE A 43 3.49 2.78 -3.39
N LEU A 44 4.64 2.54 -2.77
CA LEU A 44 5.85 2.15 -3.50
C LEU A 44 5.67 0.80 -4.23
N SER A 45 5.00 -0.16 -3.60
CA SER A 45 4.68 -1.46 -4.21
C SER A 45 3.71 -1.34 -5.39
N LEU A 46 2.76 -0.40 -5.33
CA LEU A 46 1.88 -0.06 -6.44
C LEU A 46 2.66 0.53 -7.62
N ILE A 47 3.53 1.50 -7.37
CA ILE A 47 4.37 2.12 -8.40
C ILE A 47 5.24 1.04 -9.09
N LEU A 48 5.87 0.16 -8.31
CA LEU A 48 6.68 -0.93 -8.85
C LEU A 48 5.85 -1.91 -9.69
N SER A 49 4.64 -2.27 -9.23
CA SER A 49 3.75 -3.15 -9.96
C SER A 49 3.31 -2.54 -11.30
N ILE A 50 2.98 -1.24 -11.32
CA ILE A 50 2.64 -0.51 -12.56
C ILE A 50 3.83 -0.50 -13.51
N TYR A 51 5.04 -0.27 -13.01
CA TYR A 51 6.26 -0.29 -13.82
C TYR A 51 6.46 -1.66 -14.48
N ILE A 52 6.32 -2.75 -13.73
CA ILE A 52 6.46 -4.13 -14.26
C ILE A 52 5.36 -4.47 -15.26
N ILE A 53 4.13 -3.99 -15.06
CA ILE A 53 3.00 -4.20 -16.00
C ILE A 53 3.24 -3.48 -17.34
N ARG A 54 3.94 -2.33 -17.30
CA ARG A 54 4.23 -1.51 -18.49
C ARG A 54 5.50 -1.91 -19.23
N LEU A 55 6.29 -2.82 -18.68
CA LEU A 55 7.52 -3.36 -19.28
C LEU A 55 7.17 -4.46 -20.29
#